data_AF-R5J8S0-F1
#
_entry.id   AF-R5J8S0-F1
#
_cell.length_a   1.000
_cell.length_b   1.000
_cell.length_c   1.000
_cell.angle_alpha   90.00
_cell.angle_beta   90.00
_cell.angle_gamma   90.00
#
_symmetry.space_group_name_H-M   'P 1'
#
loop_
_entity.id
_entity.type
_entity.pdbx_description
1 polymer ?
#
loop_
_entity_poly.entity_id
_entity_poly.type
_entity_poly.pdbx_seq_one_letter_code
_entity_poly.pdbx_strand_id
1 'polypeptide(L)'
;MNAYTMKNKKQAKNSIKKLSILIPAYNESKTIVGILEKIIRVDLPETIKKEIIIIDDCSTDHTDEKVAQVMKSHSEMYIKYIRLKENRGKGYAIRTGITNATGEIIIVQDADLEYDPNDYSILLQPILSGKYKIVYGSRLLNRNNKYSYHSFYWGGRLISLITSLLFSCKITDEPTCYKMFDASVLKSIPLTYDRFGFCPEITAKARRCGYAIKEVPINYYPRSKQEGKKIKWCDGVEAICILFKFRFHNKWQPMQYRNMCKANTAYQSRPVTNRRRLLKNVSFLILAALLVFYAFSKQPGYHWVYFNLLRGNMETIKKYPKLTFEQKMQMKLGTSYEYLLYLKQATPENAVILYPDSKDFHEKGSPFTQNIDNKIYATRFLYPRKLILESERKTGKYKDEITHVAIVNGKGTEKLPYPVDTEFQHGVLPLKPQTK
;
A
#
# COMPACT_ATOMS: atom_id res chain seq x y z
N MET A 1 2.29 23.79 40.86
CA MET A 1 1.67 22.57 40.26
C MET A 1 0.91 21.86 41.38
N ASN A 2 -0.43 21.90 41.40
CA ASN A 2 -1.22 21.55 42.60
C ASN A 2 -1.18 20.05 42.96
N ALA A 3 -1.19 19.76 44.25
CA ALA A 3 -1.20 18.40 44.83
C ALA A 3 -2.34 17.52 44.30
N TYR A 4 -3.47 18.13 43.90
CA TYR A 4 -4.60 17.45 43.25
C TYR A 4 -4.24 16.86 41.88
N THR A 5 -3.43 17.58 41.08
CA THR A 5 -2.95 17.14 39.77
C THR A 5 -1.89 16.05 39.89
N MET A 6 -1.09 16.08 40.96
CA MET A 6 -0.12 15.03 41.30
C MET A 6 -0.83 13.74 41.75
N LYS A 7 -1.88 13.84 42.57
CA LYS A 7 -2.65 12.69 43.08
C LYS A 7 -3.37 11.93 41.95
N ASN A 8 -3.97 12.66 40.99
CA ASN A 8 -4.61 12.06 39.81
C ASN A 8 -3.61 11.45 38.81
N LYS A 9 -2.42 12.05 38.63
CA LYS A 9 -1.36 11.43 37.81
C LYS A 9 -0.80 10.16 38.46
N LYS A 10 -0.72 10.10 39.79
CA LYS A 10 -0.26 8.92 40.53
C LYS A 10 -1.31 7.80 40.57
N GLN A 11 -2.61 8.13 40.63
CA GLN A 11 -3.71 7.15 40.54
C GLN A 11 -3.92 6.57 39.13
N ALA A 12 -3.80 7.38 38.07
CA ALA A 12 -3.94 6.90 36.69
C ALA A 12 -2.82 5.93 36.27
N LYS A 13 -1.66 5.98 36.93
CA LYS A 13 -0.51 5.11 36.67
C LYS A 13 -0.73 3.67 37.19
N ASN A 14 -1.73 3.44 38.04
CA ASN A 14 -1.97 2.18 38.75
C ASN A 14 -3.24 1.40 38.33
N SER A 15 -3.98 1.83 37.29
CA SER A 15 -5.27 1.23 36.96
C SER A 15 -5.28 0.25 35.78
N ILE A 16 -4.24 0.23 34.94
CA ILE A 16 -4.20 -0.68 33.78
C ILE A 16 -3.72 -2.05 34.26
N LYS A 17 -4.63 -3.03 34.26
CA LYS A 17 -4.36 -4.38 34.74
C LYS A 17 -4.59 -5.45 33.67
N LYS A 18 -5.22 -5.09 32.55
CA LYS A 18 -5.58 -6.06 31.52
C LYS A 18 -5.48 -5.48 30.11
N LEU A 19 -4.84 -6.24 29.23
CA LEU A 19 -4.81 -6.03 27.78
C LEU A 19 -5.75 -7.04 27.10
N SER A 20 -6.81 -6.56 26.47
CA SER A 20 -7.69 -7.35 25.62
C SER A 20 -7.13 -7.42 24.19
N ILE A 21 -6.85 -8.62 23.72
CA ILE A 21 -6.27 -8.90 22.40
C ILE A 21 -7.39 -9.48 21.55
N LEU A 22 -7.86 -8.70 20.58
CA LEU A 22 -8.94 -9.07 19.67
C LEU A 22 -8.36 -9.72 18.41
N ILE A 23 -8.73 -10.97 18.17
CA ILE A 23 -8.22 -11.79 17.08
C ILE A 23 -9.38 -12.16 16.14
N PRO A 24 -9.65 -11.35 15.10
CA PRO A 24 -10.56 -11.74 14.03
C PRO A 24 -9.94 -12.89 13.21
N ALA A 25 -10.67 -14.00 13.08
CA ALA A 25 -10.25 -15.18 12.33
C ALA A 25 -11.30 -15.54 11.27
N TYR A 26 -10.84 -16.00 10.11
CA TYR A 26 -11.70 -16.57 9.06
C TYR A 26 -10.87 -17.49 8.18
N ASN A 27 -11.06 -18.80 8.25
CA ASN A 27 -10.25 -19.77 7.50
C ASN A 27 -8.73 -19.59 7.74
N GLU A 28 -8.31 -19.56 9.01
CA GLU A 28 -6.91 -19.36 9.42
C GLU A 28 -6.37 -20.61 10.17
N SER A 29 -6.89 -21.80 9.88
CA SER A 29 -6.46 -23.04 10.55
C SER A 29 -4.95 -23.28 10.44
N LYS A 30 -4.29 -22.83 9.36
CA LYS A 30 -2.83 -23.02 9.17
C LYS A 30 -1.98 -22.15 10.11
N THR A 31 -2.50 -21.04 10.57
CA THR A 31 -1.74 -19.96 11.23
C THR A 31 -2.18 -19.71 12.67
N ILE A 32 -3.46 -19.99 12.99
CA ILE A 32 -4.09 -19.63 14.26
C ILE A 32 -3.36 -20.19 15.49
N VAL A 33 -2.91 -21.46 15.44
CA VAL A 33 -2.17 -22.07 16.57
C VAL A 33 -0.85 -21.34 16.80
N GLY A 34 -0.09 -21.11 15.73
CA GLY A 34 1.22 -20.46 15.82
C GLY A 34 1.13 -19.02 16.35
N ILE A 35 0.11 -18.26 15.93
CA ILE A 35 -0.06 -16.89 16.43
C ILE A 35 -0.54 -16.87 17.89
N LEU A 36 -1.44 -17.77 18.29
CA LEU A 36 -1.88 -17.87 19.69
C LEU A 36 -0.74 -18.25 20.62
N GLU A 37 0.08 -19.23 20.24
CA GLU A 37 1.29 -19.62 20.98
C GLU A 37 2.25 -18.44 21.15
N LYS A 38 2.48 -17.65 20.08
CA LYS A 38 3.30 -16.45 20.17
C LYS A 38 2.71 -15.43 21.15
N ILE A 39 1.41 -15.15 21.06
CA ILE A 39 0.72 -14.21 21.96
C ILE A 39 0.82 -14.66 23.42
N ILE A 40 0.60 -15.95 23.69
CA ILE A 40 0.67 -16.53 25.03
C ILE A 40 2.07 -16.34 25.62
N ARG A 41 3.13 -16.47 24.81
CA ARG A 41 4.53 -16.30 25.22
C ARG A 41 5.01 -14.86 25.36
N VAL A 42 4.28 -13.85 24.86
CA VAL A 42 4.71 -12.44 24.96
C VAL A 42 4.88 -12.01 26.41
N ASP A 43 6.04 -11.52 26.80
CA ASP A 43 6.19 -10.92 28.11
C ASP A 43 5.55 -9.52 28.14
N LEU A 44 4.58 -9.36 29.04
CA LEU A 44 4.00 -8.06 29.40
C LEU A 44 4.47 -7.68 30.80
N PRO A 45 4.41 -6.39 31.19
CA PRO A 45 4.64 -6.01 32.58
C PRO A 45 3.80 -6.89 33.53
N GLU A 46 4.38 -7.38 34.63
CA GLU A 46 3.75 -8.36 35.54
C GLU A 46 2.36 -7.95 36.04
N THR A 47 2.09 -6.65 36.09
CA THR A 47 0.81 -6.09 36.51
C THR A 47 -0.31 -6.18 35.46
N ILE A 48 0.02 -6.55 34.21
CA ILE A 48 -0.89 -6.55 33.07
C ILE A 48 -1.15 -7.99 32.60
N LYS A 49 -2.37 -8.47 32.84
CA LYS A 49 -2.85 -9.76 32.34
C LYS A 49 -3.32 -9.66 30.89
N LYS A 50 -3.24 -10.78 30.17
CA LYS A 50 -3.80 -10.92 28.82
C LYS A 50 -5.22 -11.45 28.89
N GLU A 51 -6.10 -10.87 28.09
CA GLU A 51 -7.40 -11.44 27.74
C GLU A 51 -7.41 -11.65 26.23
N ILE A 52 -7.51 -12.90 25.79
CA ILE A 52 -7.47 -13.25 24.37
C ILE A 52 -8.90 -13.50 23.92
N ILE A 53 -9.41 -12.70 22.98
CA ILE A 53 -10.76 -12.85 22.44
C ILE A 53 -10.64 -13.14 20.95
N ILE A 54 -10.97 -14.36 20.58
CA ILE A 54 -10.94 -14.85 19.21
C ILE A 54 -12.36 -14.76 18.66
N ILE A 55 -12.52 -14.08 17.55
CA ILE A 55 -13.81 -13.91 16.86
C ILE A 55 -13.70 -14.61 15.51
N ASP A 56 -14.28 -15.80 15.43
CA ASP A 56 -14.38 -16.58 14.20
C ASP A 56 -15.55 -16.08 13.35
N ASP A 57 -15.24 -15.57 12.16
CA ASP A 57 -16.18 -15.00 11.19
C ASP A 57 -16.80 -16.09 10.30
N CYS A 58 -17.34 -17.12 10.95
CA CYS A 58 -17.96 -18.30 10.33
C CYS A 58 -16.97 -19.07 9.43
N SER A 59 -15.81 -19.48 9.98
CA SER A 59 -14.85 -20.32 9.25
C SER A 59 -15.49 -21.62 8.77
N THR A 60 -15.03 -22.10 7.62
CA THR A 60 -15.43 -23.36 6.98
C THR A 60 -14.31 -24.39 7.00
N ASP A 61 -13.16 -24.06 7.58
CA ASP A 61 -12.04 -24.97 7.84
C ASP A 61 -11.97 -25.33 9.33
N HIS A 62 -10.95 -26.12 9.71
CA HIS A 62 -10.70 -26.56 11.08
C HIS A 62 -10.13 -25.47 12.02
N THR A 63 -10.48 -24.19 11.82
CA THR A 63 -10.03 -23.09 12.69
C THR A 63 -10.56 -23.26 14.11
N ASP A 64 -11.82 -23.64 14.24
CA ASP A 64 -12.52 -23.86 15.51
C ASP A 64 -11.88 -25.00 16.33
N GLU A 65 -11.64 -26.15 15.69
CA GLU A 65 -10.97 -27.31 16.31
C GLU A 65 -9.59 -26.93 16.86
N LYS A 66 -8.81 -26.18 16.08
CA LYS A 66 -7.47 -25.74 16.47
C LYS A 66 -7.47 -24.74 17.61
N VAL A 67 -8.44 -23.81 17.62
CA VAL A 67 -8.61 -22.91 18.76
C VAL A 67 -8.98 -23.68 20.02
N ALA A 68 -9.89 -24.66 19.92
CA ALA A 68 -10.29 -25.50 21.05
C ALA A 68 -9.11 -26.29 21.62
N GLN A 69 -8.19 -26.78 20.77
CA GLN A 69 -6.95 -27.43 21.22
C GLN A 69 -6.08 -26.49 22.05
N VAL A 70 -5.83 -25.27 21.57
CA VAL A 70 -5.04 -24.27 22.31
C VAL A 70 -5.71 -23.90 23.64
N MET A 71 -7.03 -23.71 23.64
CA MET A 71 -7.78 -23.43 24.87
C MET A 71 -7.66 -24.55 25.91
N LYS A 72 -7.65 -25.81 25.45
CA LYS A 72 -7.46 -26.96 26.34
C LYS A 72 -6.04 -27.03 26.90
N SER A 73 -5.03 -26.72 26.08
CA SER A 73 -3.62 -26.74 26.49
C SER A 73 -3.22 -25.60 27.43
N HIS A 74 -3.94 -24.49 27.42
CA HIS A 74 -3.65 -23.28 28.21
C HIS A 74 -4.86 -22.87 29.07
N SER A 75 -5.37 -23.79 29.88
CA SER A 75 -6.60 -23.65 30.65
C SER A 75 -6.55 -22.55 31.72
N GLU A 76 -5.36 -22.14 32.13
CA GLU A 76 -5.07 -21.08 33.10
C GLU A 76 -5.18 -19.67 32.49
N MET A 77 -5.17 -19.56 31.17
CA MET A 77 -5.25 -18.29 30.44
C MET A 77 -6.70 -17.93 30.13
N TYR A 78 -7.04 -16.64 30.20
CA TYR A 78 -8.36 -16.18 29.80
C TYR A 78 -8.45 -16.08 28.28
N ILE A 79 -8.93 -17.17 27.65
CA ILE A 79 -9.19 -17.26 26.21
C ILE A 79 -10.70 -17.39 25.99
N LYS A 80 -11.28 -16.47 25.22
CA LYS A 80 -12.69 -16.47 24.84
C LYS A 80 -12.81 -16.67 23.34
N TYR A 81 -13.54 -17.71 22.94
CA TYR A 81 -13.88 -17.98 21.54
C TYR A 81 -15.33 -17.58 21.24
N ILE A 82 -15.54 -16.83 20.17
CA ILE A 82 -16.86 -16.38 19.72
C ILE A 82 -16.98 -16.70 18.23
N ARG A 83 -17.92 -17.58 17.86
CA ARG A 83 -18.23 -17.87 16.46
C ARG A 83 -19.42 -17.04 15.99
N LEU A 84 -19.26 -16.36 14.88
CA LEU A 84 -20.31 -15.62 14.19
C LEU A 84 -21.17 -16.56 13.35
N LYS A 85 -22.46 -16.23 13.21
CA LYS A 85 -23.43 -17.03 12.46
C LYS A 85 -23.24 -16.98 10.94
N GLU A 86 -22.66 -15.90 10.45
CA GLU A 86 -22.43 -15.64 9.03
C GLU A 86 -21.15 -14.80 8.87
N ASN A 87 -20.54 -14.87 7.69
CA ASN A 87 -19.36 -14.08 7.38
C ASN A 87 -19.74 -12.61 7.15
N ARG A 88 -19.26 -11.72 8.01
CA ARG A 88 -19.44 -10.27 7.94
C ARG A 88 -18.14 -9.49 7.82
N GLY A 89 -17.01 -10.19 7.89
CA GLY A 89 -15.67 -9.67 7.72
C GLY A 89 -15.06 -9.02 8.97
N LYS A 90 -13.76 -8.70 8.83
CA LYS A 90 -12.87 -8.22 9.91
C LYS A 90 -13.47 -7.12 10.78
N GLY A 91 -14.07 -6.08 10.21
CA GLY A 91 -14.63 -4.96 10.96
C GLY A 91 -15.76 -5.36 11.90
N TYR A 92 -16.64 -6.27 11.46
CA TYR A 92 -17.72 -6.78 12.31
C TYR A 92 -17.20 -7.68 13.43
N ALA A 93 -16.23 -8.54 13.11
CA ALA A 93 -15.54 -9.38 14.09
C ALA A 93 -14.85 -8.53 15.17
N ILE A 94 -14.13 -7.47 14.79
CA ILE A 94 -13.50 -6.53 15.73
C ILE A 94 -14.54 -5.83 16.59
N ARG A 95 -15.65 -5.33 16.02
CA ARG A 95 -16.74 -4.70 16.78
C ARG A 95 -17.34 -5.65 17.81
N THR A 96 -17.50 -6.92 17.45
CA THR A 96 -17.98 -7.98 18.36
C THR A 96 -16.97 -8.20 19.48
N GLY A 97 -15.67 -8.24 19.16
CA GLY A 97 -14.59 -8.29 20.14
C GLY A 97 -14.57 -7.10 21.10
N ILE A 98 -14.75 -5.87 20.60
CA ILE A 98 -14.78 -4.64 21.42
C ILE A 98 -15.89 -4.70 22.47
N THR A 99 -17.08 -5.18 22.10
CA THR A 99 -18.21 -5.32 23.03
C THR A 99 -17.93 -6.37 24.12
N ASN A 100 -17.15 -7.40 23.79
CA ASN A 100 -16.82 -8.49 24.71
C ASN A 100 -15.53 -8.27 25.52
N ALA A 101 -14.72 -7.28 25.17
CA ALA A 101 -13.49 -6.93 25.85
C ALA A 101 -13.76 -6.35 27.25
N THR A 102 -13.05 -6.82 28.26
CA THR A 102 -13.13 -6.33 29.64
C THR A 102 -11.90 -5.54 30.09
N GLY A 103 -10.82 -5.58 29.31
CA GLY A 103 -9.58 -4.88 29.65
C GLY A 103 -9.63 -3.38 29.47
N GLU A 104 -8.71 -2.68 30.15
CA GLU A 104 -8.57 -1.22 30.06
C GLU A 104 -7.86 -0.79 28.77
N ILE A 105 -7.11 -1.70 28.16
CA ILE A 105 -6.47 -1.51 26.85
C ILE A 105 -6.96 -2.59 25.90
N ILE A 106 -7.23 -2.20 24.65
CA ILE A 106 -7.62 -3.10 23.57
C ILE A 106 -6.61 -2.98 22.45
N ILE A 107 -6.14 -4.11 21.92
CA ILE A 107 -5.34 -4.20 20.70
C ILE A 107 -6.01 -5.16 19.71
N VAL A 108 -5.96 -4.84 18.42
CA VAL A 108 -6.32 -5.76 17.34
C VAL A 108 -5.07 -6.51 16.87
N GLN A 109 -5.17 -7.82 16.77
CA GLN A 109 -4.13 -8.72 16.26
C GLN A 109 -4.72 -9.59 15.15
N ASP A 110 -4.08 -9.66 13.99
CA ASP A 110 -4.55 -10.55 12.92
C ASP A 110 -4.24 -12.01 13.30
N ALA A 111 -5.13 -12.93 12.91
CA ALA A 111 -4.96 -14.37 13.10
C ALA A 111 -3.89 -15.01 12.19
N ASP A 112 -3.17 -14.19 11.42
CA ASP A 112 -2.04 -14.61 10.62
C ASP A 112 -0.71 -14.39 11.36
N LEU A 113 0.39 -14.72 10.70
CA LEU A 113 1.75 -14.55 11.24
C LEU A 113 2.44 -13.30 10.68
N GLU A 114 1.69 -12.33 10.11
CA GLU A 114 2.31 -11.16 9.50
C GLU A 114 2.87 -10.17 10.54
N TYR A 115 2.29 -10.11 11.73
CA TYR A 115 2.69 -9.19 12.80
C TYR A 115 3.29 -9.94 13.99
N ASP A 116 4.31 -9.35 14.63
CA ASP A 116 4.99 -9.94 15.78
C ASP A 116 4.38 -9.49 17.12
N PRO A 117 3.76 -10.40 17.91
CA PRO A 117 3.19 -10.07 19.20
C PRO A 117 4.20 -9.47 20.21
N ASN A 118 5.51 -9.67 20.04
CA ASN A 118 6.52 -9.05 20.91
C ASN A 118 6.48 -7.51 20.86
N ASP A 119 5.96 -6.94 19.77
CA ASP A 119 5.79 -5.49 19.61
C ASP A 119 4.68 -4.91 20.52
N TYR A 120 3.91 -5.72 21.24
CA TYR A 120 2.93 -5.22 22.21
C TYR A 120 3.58 -4.37 23.29
N SER A 121 4.80 -4.74 23.71
CA SER A 121 5.57 -4.02 24.72
C SER A 121 5.80 -2.56 24.32
N ILE A 122 6.29 -2.31 23.10
CA ILE A 122 6.55 -0.97 22.58
C ILE A 122 5.27 -0.19 22.26
N LEU A 123 4.18 -0.87 21.92
CA LEU A 123 2.86 -0.27 21.71
C LEU A 123 2.21 0.18 23.03
N LEU A 124 2.42 -0.56 24.11
CA LEU A 124 1.90 -0.26 25.44
C LEU A 124 2.59 0.96 26.07
N GLN A 125 3.88 1.12 25.87
CA GLN A 125 4.70 2.17 26.52
C GLN A 125 4.09 3.58 26.42
N PRO A 126 3.65 4.10 25.25
CA PRO A 126 3.04 5.42 25.16
C PRO A 126 1.70 5.53 25.91
N ILE A 127 0.93 4.44 26.02
CA ILE A 127 -0.34 4.42 26.76
C ILE A 127 -0.07 4.40 28.26
N LEU A 128 0.83 3.53 28.73
CA LEU A 128 1.22 3.43 30.14
C LEU A 128 1.85 4.72 30.67
N SER A 129 2.56 5.46 29.81
CA SER A 129 3.10 6.78 30.17
C SER A 129 2.03 7.86 30.36
N GLY A 130 0.76 7.58 30.01
CA GLY A 130 -0.33 8.54 30.05
C GLY A 130 -0.18 9.69 29.05
N LYS A 131 0.65 9.53 28.01
CA LYS A 131 0.85 10.55 26.96
C LYS A 131 -0.13 10.41 25.81
N TYR A 132 -0.55 9.18 25.50
CA TYR A 132 -1.44 8.88 24.39
C TYR A 132 -2.52 7.89 24.81
N LYS A 133 -3.70 8.02 24.20
CA LYS A 133 -4.80 7.05 24.34
C LYS A 133 -4.93 6.12 23.13
N ILE A 134 -4.23 6.44 22.04
CA ILE A 134 -4.28 5.72 20.77
C ILE A 134 -2.85 5.58 20.23
N VAL A 135 -2.43 4.35 19.98
CA VAL A 135 -1.11 4.02 19.45
C VAL A 135 -1.24 3.04 18.31
N TYR A 136 -0.65 3.38 17.16
CA TYR A 136 -0.61 2.54 15.96
C TYR A 136 0.80 1.98 15.76
N GLY A 137 0.90 0.72 15.36
CA GLY A 137 2.14 0.11 14.90
C GLY A 137 2.34 0.41 13.42
N SER A 138 3.38 1.15 13.06
CA SER A 138 3.68 1.47 11.67
C SER A 138 4.73 0.52 11.10
N ARG A 139 4.36 -0.17 10.02
CA ARG A 139 5.27 -1.03 9.26
C ARG A 139 6.33 -0.23 8.52
N LEU A 140 6.07 1.04 8.26
CA LEU A 140 6.92 1.91 7.44
C LEU A 140 7.97 2.66 8.26
N LEU A 141 7.77 2.80 9.57
CA LEU A 141 8.77 3.40 10.45
C LEU A 141 9.97 2.47 10.68
N ASN A 142 9.75 1.16 10.64
CA ASN A 142 10.84 0.18 10.65
C ASN A 142 11.32 -0.07 9.22
N ARG A 143 12.54 0.42 8.91
CA ARG A 143 13.13 0.32 7.57
C ARG A 143 13.54 -1.11 7.20
N ASN A 144 13.63 -2.02 8.17
CA ASN A 144 14.01 -3.41 7.93
C ASN A 144 12.85 -4.26 7.41
N ASN A 145 11.61 -3.76 7.49
CA ASN A 145 10.45 -4.50 7.04
C ASN A 145 10.43 -4.67 5.52
N LYS A 146 10.17 -5.90 5.09
CA LYS A 146 9.95 -6.24 3.68
C LYS A 146 8.48 -6.01 3.33
N TYR A 147 8.21 -5.83 2.03
CA TYR A 147 6.86 -5.80 1.48
C TYR A 147 6.72 -6.92 0.44
N SER A 148 5.59 -7.63 0.46
CA SER A 148 5.36 -8.74 -0.49
C SER A 148 5.04 -8.23 -1.90
N TYR A 149 4.30 -7.12 -2.04
CA TYR A 149 3.97 -6.54 -3.36
C TYR A 149 4.02 -5.01 -3.32
N HIS A 150 4.61 -4.41 -4.35
CA HIS A 150 4.67 -2.95 -4.52
C HIS A 150 3.29 -2.28 -4.56
N SER A 151 2.28 -2.95 -5.12
CA SER A 151 0.92 -2.40 -5.21
C SER A 151 0.29 -2.17 -3.84
N PHE A 152 0.45 -3.11 -2.89
CA PHE A 152 -0.04 -2.94 -1.52
C PHE A 152 0.75 -1.89 -0.75
N TYR A 153 2.07 -1.84 -0.97
CA TYR A 153 2.93 -0.82 -0.38
C TYR A 153 2.49 0.59 -0.80
N TRP A 154 2.40 0.85 -2.10
CA TRP A 154 1.99 2.16 -2.62
C TRP A 154 0.53 2.49 -2.31
N GLY A 155 -0.37 1.50 -2.35
CA GLY A 155 -1.76 1.67 -1.95
C GLY A 155 -1.90 2.09 -0.49
N GLY A 156 -1.17 1.44 0.43
CA GLY A 156 -1.16 1.81 1.84
C GLY A 156 -0.56 3.20 2.09
N ARG A 157 0.50 3.55 1.36
CA ARG A 157 1.10 4.90 1.41
C ARG A 157 0.12 5.98 0.94
N LEU A 158 -0.63 5.71 -0.12
CA LEU A 158 -1.63 6.62 -0.65
C LEU A 158 -2.78 6.84 0.34
N ILE A 159 -3.33 5.78 0.93
CA ILE A 159 -4.38 5.87 1.96
C ILE A 159 -3.87 6.67 3.17
N SER A 160 -2.63 6.42 3.61
CA SER A 160 -2.03 7.12 4.75
C SER A 160 -1.77 8.60 4.46
N LEU A 161 -1.36 8.92 3.22
CA LEU A 161 -1.18 10.29 2.75
C LEU A 161 -2.52 11.05 2.73
N ILE A 162 -3.55 10.46 2.13
CA ILE A 162 -4.90 11.04 2.08
C ILE A 162 -5.43 11.24 3.51
N THR A 163 -5.29 10.26 4.39
CA THR A 163 -5.67 10.36 5.81
C THR A 163 -4.95 11.53 6.50
N SER A 164 -3.63 11.62 6.34
CA SER A 164 -2.81 12.68 6.92
C SER A 164 -3.26 14.07 6.46
N LEU A 165 -3.59 14.21 5.17
CA LEU A 165 -4.04 15.47 4.58
C LEU A 165 -5.46 15.85 5.03
N LEU A 166 -6.42 14.92 4.99
CA LEU A 166 -7.81 15.18 5.37
C LEU A 166 -7.95 15.47 6.87
N PHE A 167 -7.26 14.72 7.72
CA PHE A 167 -7.38 14.79 9.17
C PHE A 167 -6.24 15.56 9.86
N SER A 168 -5.38 16.22 9.07
CA SER A 168 -4.24 17.03 9.55
C SER A 168 -3.41 16.31 10.62
N CYS A 169 -3.12 15.03 10.39
CA CYS A 169 -2.31 14.19 11.25
C CYS A 169 -1.05 13.73 10.51
N LYS A 170 -0.06 13.26 11.27
CA LYS A 170 1.15 12.63 10.72
C LYS A 170 0.99 11.13 10.95
N ILE A 171 0.38 10.46 9.98
CA ILE A 171 0.22 9.00 9.97
C ILE A 171 0.96 8.47 8.75
N THR A 172 1.92 7.59 8.99
CA THR A 172 2.72 6.93 7.98
C THR A 172 2.03 5.68 7.46
N ASP A 173 1.35 4.92 8.33
CA ASP A 173 0.72 3.64 8.02
C ASP A 173 -0.67 3.51 8.66
N GLU A 174 -1.67 4.11 8.01
CA GLU A 174 -3.07 4.01 8.40
C GLU A 174 -3.64 2.57 8.35
N PRO A 175 -3.43 1.77 7.28
CA PRO A 175 -4.07 0.47 7.13
C PRO A 175 -3.40 -0.65 7.94
N THR A 176 -2.57 -0.31 8.92
CA THR A 176 -1.95 -1.27 9.84
C THR A 176 -2.97 -2.03 10.68
N CYS A 177 -2.63 -3.26 11.05
CA CYS A 177 -3.42 -4.07 11.98
C CYS A 177 -3.29 -3.57 13.43
N TYR A 178 -2.06 -3.33 13.87
CA TYR A 178 -1.77 -2.93 15.25
C TYR A 178 -2.28 -1.54 15.54
N LYS A 179 -3.51 -1.51 16.05
CA LYS A 179 -4.17 -0.32 16.58
C LYS A 179 -4.53 -0.62 18.03
N MET A 180 -3.75 -0.03 18.94
CA MET A 180 -3.94 -0.14 20.38
C MET A 180 -4.65 1.10 20.91
N PHE A 181 -5.66 0.88 21.74
CA PHE A 181 -6.49 1.94 22.29
C PHE A 181 -6.70 1.74 23.79
N ASP A 182 -6.85 2.84 24.49
CA ASP A 182 -7.60 2.86 25.74
C ASP A 182 -9.05 2.42 25.46
N ALA A 183 -9.54 1.43 26.21
CA ALA A 183 -10.83 0.81 25.99
C ALA A 183 -11.99 1.80 26.11
N SER A 184 -11.89 2.78 27.02
CA SER A 184 -12.93 3.81 27.19
C SER A 184 -13.08 4.66 25.93
N VAL A 185 -11.96 4.97 25.27
CA VAL A 185 -11.95 5.71 24.01
C VAL A 185 -12.52 4.86 22.88
N LEU A 186 -12.04 3.63 22.71
CA LEU A 186 -12.49 2.77 21.61
C LEU A 186 -14.00 2.47 21.70
N LYS A 187 -14.50 2.13 22.89
CA LYS A 187 -15.93 1.82 23.12
C LYS A 187 -16.85 3.02 22.95
N SER A 188 -16.35 4.24 23.20
CA SER A 188 -17.12 5.48 23.03
C SER A 188 -17.32 5.89 21.57
N ILE A 189 -16.54 5.34 20.64
CA ILE A 189 -16.63 5.65 19.22
C ILE A 189 -17.62 4.68 18.57
N PRO A 190 -18.78 5.13 18.05
CA PRO A 190 -19.71 4.22 17.42
C PRO A 190 -19.10 3.77 16.09
N LEU A 191 -18.91 2.46 15.91
CA LEU A 191 -18.37 1.88 14.68
C LEU A 191 -19.49 1.19 13.90
N THR A 192 -19.45 1.33 12.58
CA THR A 192 -20.54 0.90 11.68
C THR A 192 -20.05 0.13 10.47
N TYR A 193 -18.79 0.33 10.05
CA TYR A 193 -18.26 -0.32 8.86
C TYR A 193 -17.76 -1.72 9.20
N ASP A 194 -18.10 -2.64 8.30
CA ASP A 194 -17.69 -4.03 8.35
C ASP A 194 -16.41 -4.23 7.48
N ARG A 195 -15.88 -5.46 7.41
CA ARG A 195 -14.68 -5.82 6.61
C ARG A 195 -13.48 -4.90 6.86
N PHE A 196 -12.81 -4.40 5.82
CA PHE A 196 -11.63 -3.54 5.94
C PHE A 196 -11.97 -2.05 6.16
N GLY A 197 -13.24 -1.67 6.08
CA GLY A 197 -13.70 -0.30 6.32
C GLY A 197 -13.51 0.17 7.78
N PHE A 198 -13.29 -0.76 8.71
CA PHE A 198 -13.00 -0.46 10.11
C PHE A 198 -11.79 0.46 10.29
N CYS A 199 -10.65 0.17 9.63
CA CYS A 199 -9.41 0.95 9.78
C CYS A 199 -9.61 2.45 9.49
N PRO A 200 -10.08 2.84 8.28
CA PRO A 200 -10.29 4.25 7.96
C PRO A 200 -11.39 4.88 8.81
N GLU A 201 -12.44 4.13 9.20
CA GLU A 201 -13.52 4.62 10.07
C GLU A 201 -12.99 5.01 11.46
N ILE A 202 -12.29 4.11 12.15
CA ILE A 202 -11.79 4.36 13.50
C ILE A 202 -10.79 5.50 13.49
N THR A 203 -9.89 5.55 12.50
CA THR A 203 -8.90 6.61 12.35
C THR A 203 -9.59 7.97 12.15
N ALA A 204 -10.54 8.06 11.21
CA ALA A 204 -11.28 9.28 10.92
C ALA A 204 -12.05 9.79 12.15
N LYS A 205 -12.79 8.89 12.83
CA LYS A 205 -13.59 9.24 14.01
C LYS A 205 -12.73 9.63 15.20
N ALA A 206 -11.67 8.88 15.48
CA ALA A 206 -10.72 9.22 16.55
C ALA A 206 -10.10 10.60 16.35
N ARG A 207 -9.68 10.92 15.12
CA ARG A 207 -9.12 12.23 14.78
C ARG A 207 -10.15 13.35 14.90
N ARG A 208 -11.39 13.12 14.46
CA ARG A 208 -12.49 14.09 14.64
C ARG A 208 -12.82 14.35 16.11
N CYS A 209 -12.62 13.37 16.99
CA CYS A 209 -12.73 13.55 18.44
C CYS A 209 -11.54 14.31 19.08
N GLY A 210 -10.51 14.65 18.29
CA GLY A 210 -9.33 15.38 18.77
C GLY A 210 -8.20 14.48 19.30
N TYR A 211 -8.40 13.16 19.41
CA TYR A 211 -7.38 12.26 19.95
C TYR A 211 -6.12 12.23 19.07
N ALA A 212 -4.97 12.50 19.66
CA ALA A 212 -3.68 12.29 19.01
C ALA A 212 -3.42 10.79 18.82
N ILE A 213 -2.91 10.42 17.64
CA ILE A 213 -2.49 9.06 17.30
C ILE A 213 -0.96 9.06 17.28
N LYS A 214 -0.34 8.20 18.09
CA LYS A 214 1.11 7.99 18.09
C LYS A 214 1.45 6.75 17.27
N GLU A 215 2.42 6.87 16.37
CA GLU A 215 2.98 5.71 15.68
C GLU A 215 4.27 5.23 16.34
N VAL A 216 4.44 3.92 16.41
CA VAL A 216 5.68 3.23 16.83
C VAL A 216 6.12 2.26 15.71
N PRO A 217 7.43 2.07 15.48
CA PRO A 217 7.91 1.09 14.51
C PRO A 217 7.58 -0.32 14.98
N ILE A 218 7.13 -1.19 14.08
CA ILE A 218 6.82 -2.60 14.37
C ILE A 218 7.50 -3.53 13.37
N ASN A 219 7.57 -4.81 13.68
CA ASN A 219 8.08 -5.87 12.82
C ASN A 219 6.94 -6.46 11.97
N TYR A 220 7.21 -6.64 10.67
CA TYR A 220 6.21 -7.11 9.71
C TYR A 220 6.80 -8.12 8.73
N TYR A 221 6.17 -9.29 8.67
CA TYR A 221 6.55 -10.43 7.84
C TYR A 221 5.46 -10.68 6.80
N PRO A 222 5.52 -10.06 5.61
CA PRO A 222 4.40 -10.05 4.69
C PRO A 222 4.14 -11.44 4.10
N ARG A 223 2.87 -11.87 4.08
CA ARG A 223 2.43 -13.08 3.39
C ARG A 223 2.09 -12.82 1.93
N SER A 224 2.28 -13.83 1.11
CA SER A 224 1.95 -13.87 -0.31
C SER A 224 0.43 -14.01 -0.54
N LYS A 225 -0.03 -13.78 -1.78
CA LYS A 225 -1.43 -14.03 -2.14
C LYS A 225 -1.81 -15.51 -2.08
N GLN A 226 -0.86 -16.40 -2.36
CA GLN A 226 -1.07 -17.87 -2.33
C GLN A 226 -1.30 -18.37 -0.90
N GLU A 227 -0.67 -17.73 0.08
CA GLU A 227 -0.92 -17.94 1.52
C GLU A 227 -2.23 -17.27 2.00
N GLY A 228 -3.10 -16.87 1.07
CA GLY A 228 -4.47 -16.46 1.37
C GLY A 228 -4.65 -14.98 1.69
N LYS A 229 -3.78 -14.06 1.26
CA LYS A 229 -3.97 -12.61 1.49
C LYS A 229 -5.34 -12.13 0.97
N LYS A 230 -6.20 -11.66 1.87
CA LYS A 230 -7.63 -11.38 1.61
C LYS A 230 -7.92 -9.96 1.08
N ILE A 231 -6.94 -9.06 1.16
CA ILE A 231 -7.07 -7.65 0.77
C ILE A 231 -7.06 -7.49 -0.76
N LYS A 232 -8.01 -6.72 -1.28
CA LYS A 232 -8.16 -6.37 -2.70
C LYS A 232 -7.97 -4.87 -2.90
N TRP A 233 -7.73 -4.46 -4.15
CA TRP A 233 -7.57 -3.03 -4.51
C TRP A 233 -8.86 -2.22 -4.26
N CYS A 234 -10.03 -2.84 -4.46
CA CYS A 234 -11.32 -2.21 -4.20
C CYS A 234 -11.47 -1.79 -2.73
N ASP A 235 -10.91 -2.56 -1.79
CA ASP A 235 -10.96 -2.24 -0.36
C ASP A 235 -10.18 -0.94 -0.07
N GLY A 236 -9.12 -0.65 -0.85
CA GLY A 236 -8.40 0.62 -0.77
C GLY A 236 -9.21 1.81 -1.27
N VAL A 237 -10.00 1.63 -2.33
CA VAL A 237 -10.92 2.66 -2.83
C VAL A 237 -12.04 2.92 -1.83
N GLU A 238 -12.63 1.86 -1.28
CA GLU A 238 -13.62 1.95 -0.21
C GLU A 238 -13.06 2.72 0.99
N ALA A 239 -11.83 2.44 1.40
CA ALA A 239 -11.18 3.14 2.50
C ALA A 239 -11.07 4.65 2.24
N ILE A 240 -10.69 5.05 1.03
CA ILE A 240 -10.65 6.46 0.62
C ILE A 240 -12.06 7.07 0.71
N CYS A 241 -13.08 6.42 0.13
CA CYS A 241 -14.46 6.89 0.20
C CYS A 241 -14.96 7.09 1.65
N ILE A 242 -14.60 6.18 2.56
CA ILE A 242 -14.92 6.27 3.99
C ILE A 242 -14.26 7.50 4.62
N LEU A 243 -12.97 7.74 4.36
CA LEU A 243 -12.24 8.92 4.86
C LEU A 243 -12.90 10.22 4.39
N PHE A 244 -13.25 10.31 3.10
CA PHE A 244 -13.96 11.47 2.56
C PHE A 244 -15.35 11.65 3.18
N LYS A 245 -16.14 10.57 3.29
CA LYS A 245 -17.46 10.57 3.95
C LYS A 245 -17.35 11.11 5.36
N PHE A 246 -16.46 10.56 6.19
CA PHE A 246 -16.31 11.04 7.57
C PHE A 246 -15.66 12.42 7.65
N ARG A 247 -14.95 12.89 6.63
CA ARG A 247 -14.39 14.24 6.66
C ARG A 247 -15.40 15.33 6.34
N PHE A 248 -16.26 15.11 5.34
CA PHE A 248 -17.16 16.12 4.78
C PHE A 248 -18.62 15.93 5.19
N HIS A 249 -19.06 14.70 5.45
CA HIS A 249 -20.42 14.44 5.85
C HIS A 249 -20.59 14.66 7.37
N ASN A 250 -21.33 15.71 7.71
CA ASN A 250 -21.45 16.21 9.09
C ASN A 250 -22.69 15.71 9.85
N LYS A 251 -23.61 15.00 9.18
CA LYS A 251 -24.91 14.58 9.75
C LYS A 251 -24.84 13.38 10.71
N TRP A 252 -23.69 12.74 10.87
CA TRP A 252 -23.58 11.46 11.57
C TRP A 252 -23.25 11.58 13.08
N GLN A 253 -23.23 12.77 13.70
CA GLN A 253 -22.75 12.87 15.09
C GLN A 253 -23.86 12.64 16.14
N PRO A 254 -23.96 11.47 16.81
CA PRO A 254 -24.81 11.32 17.98
C PRO A 254 -24.37 12.29 19.09
N MET A 255 -25.32 12.73 19.93
CA MET A 255 -25.08 13.76 20.96
C MET A 255 -23.93 13.37 21.93
N GLN A 256 -23.83 12.08 22.27
CA GLN A 256 -22.73 11.52 23.07
C GLN A 256 -21.35 11.72 22.42
N TYR A 257 -21.25 11.55 21.09
CA TYR A 257 -20.02 11.77 20.34
C TYR A 257 -19.62 13.26 20.32
N ARG A 258 -20.59 14.18 20.24
CA ARG A 258 -20.35 15.64 20.35
C ARG A 258 -19.83 16.04 21.73
N ASN A 259 -20.41 15.48 22.79
CA ASN A 259 -19.98 15.78 24.16
C ASN A 259 -18.57 15.23 24.44
N MET A 260 -18.25 14.04 23.94
CA MET A 260 -16.87 13.51 23.99
C MET A 260 -15.87 14.42 23.27
N CYS A 261 -16.20 14.91 22.07
CA CYS A 261 -15.33 15.83 21.32
C CYS A 261 -15.03 17.12 22.11
N LYS A 262 -15.96 17.56 22.97
CA LYS A 262 -15.82 18.77 23.79
C LYS A 262 -15.05 18.54 25.10
N ALA A 263 -15.18 17.37 25.73
CA ALA A 263 -14.64 17.09 27.06
C ALA A 263 -13.11 16.86 27.10
N ASN A 264 -12.49 16.47 25.98
CA ASN A 264 -11.08 16.11 25.97
C ASN A 264 -10.19 17.32 25.67
N THR A 265 -9.65 18.02 26.67
CA THR A 265 -8.67 19.12 26.48
C THR A 265 -7.21 18.69 26.66
N ALA A 266 -6.95 17.63 27.44
CA ALA A 266 -5.59 17.23 27.82
C ALA A 266 -4.79 16.41 26.77
N TYR A 267 -5.49 15.73 25.85
CA TYR A 267 -4.88 14.85 24.84
C TYR A 267 -5.09 15.35 23.40
N GLN A 268 -5.54 16.61 23.25
CA GLN A 268 -5.83 17.16 21.93
C GLN A 268 -4.54 17.34 21.13
N SER A 269 -4.51 16.69 19.98
CA SER A 269 -3.72 17.21 18.86
C SER A 269 -4.49 18.36 18.23
N ARG A 270 -3.77 19.29 17.56
CA ARG A 270 -4.35 20.49 16.94
C ARG A 270 -5.70 20.18 16.25
N PRO A 271 -6.73 21.01 16.45
CA PRO A 271 -8.09 20.68 16.05
C PRO A 271 -8.18 20.39 14.55
N VAL A 272 -8.79 19.25 14.20
CA VAL A 272 -9.05 18.83 12.81
C VAL A 272 -9.96 19.83 12.08
N THR A 273 -10.66 20.70 12.83
CA THR A 273 -11.60 21.70 12.33
C THR A 273 -10.95 22.96 11.76
N ASN A 274 -9.61 23.08 11.71
CA ASN A 274 -8.96 24.24 11.07
C ASN A 274 -9.26 24.26 9.56
N ARG A 275 -10.35 24.98 9.19
CA ARG A 275 -10.85 25.07 7.82
C ARG A 275 -9.79 25.60 6.85
N ARG A 276 -8.95 26.55 7.26
CA ARG A 276 -7.88 27.10 6.42
C ARG A 276 -6.86 26.02 6.04
N ARG A 277 -6.48 25.16 6.99
CA ARG A 277 -5.53 24.08 6.72
C ARG A 277 -6.15 22.96 5.88
N LEU A 278 -7.42 22.63 6.13
CA LEU A 278 -8.15 21.69 5.28
C LEU A 278 -8.21 22.21 3.84
N LEU A 279 -8.64 23.45 3.65
CA LEU A 279 -8.70 24.08 2.33
C LEU A 279 -7.33 24.03 1.66
N LYS A 280 -6.25 24.42 2.35
CA LYS A 280 -4.89 24.31 1.83
C LYS A 280 -4.54 22.88 1.39
N ASN A 281 -4.82 21.88 2.23
CA ASN A 281 -4.48 20.48 1.93
C ASN A 281 -5.34 19.91 0.78
N VAL A 282 -6.62 20.24 0.74
CA VAL A 282 -7.56 19.80 -0.31
C VAL A 282 -7.22 20.50 -1.62
N SER A 283 -6.95 21.81 -1.61
CA SER A 283 -6.46 22.55 -2.78
C SER A 283 -5.15 21.97 -3.30
N PHE A 284 -4.23 21.57 -2.43
CA PHE A 284 -3.00 20.90 -2.84
C PHE A 284 -3.28 19.54 -3.51
N LEU A 285 -4.20 18.74 -2.97
CA LEU A 285 -4.61 17.47 -3.57
C LEU A 285 -5.27 17.68 -4.94
N ILE A 286 -6.16 18.65 -5.06
CA ILE A 286 -6.83 18.99 -6.32
C ILE A 286 -5.79 19.48 -7.33
N LEU A 287 -4.89 20.40 -6.94
CA LEU A 287 -3.82 20.88 -7.81
C LEU A 287 -2.90 19.75 -8.26
N ALA A 288 -2.49 18.86 -7.36
CA ALA A 288 -1.66 17.71 -7.71
C ALA A 288 -2.40 16.78 -8.69
N ALA A 289 -3.68 16.51 -8.47
CA ALA A 289 -4.50 15.71 -9.38
C ALA A 289 -4.65 16.38 -10.76
N LEU A 290 -4.86 17.70 -10.80
CA LEU A 290 -4.92 18.48 -12.03
C LEU A 290 -3.59 18.51 -12.77
N LEU A 291 -2.47 18.64 -12.06
CA LEU A 291 -1.13 18.57 -12.67
C LEU A 291 -0.83 17.19 -13.25
N VAL A 292 -1.22 16.13 -12.54
CA VAL A 292 -1.13 14.75 -13.07
C VAL A 292 -2.00 14.63 -14.31
N PHE A 293 -3.27 15.07 -14.26
CA PHE A 293 -4.17 15.04 -15.41
C PHE A 293 -3.65 15.87 -16.59
N TYR A 294 -3.07 17.04 -16.33
CA TYR A 294 -2.44 17.89 -17.32
C TYR A 294 -1.23 17.21 -17.95
N ALA A 295 -0.34 16.61 -17.15
CA ALA A 295 0.79 15.84 -17.65
C ALA A 295 0.31 14.66 -18.53
N PHE A 296 -0.73 13.93 -18.12
CA PHE A 296 -1.32 12.83 -18.90
C PHE A 296 -1.99 13.30 -20.20
N SER A 297 -2.57 14.50 -20.23
CA SER A 297 -3.26 15.03 -21.42
C SER A 297 -2.34 15.76 -22.39
N LYS A 298 -1.23 16.34 -21.91
CA LYS A 298 -0.30 17.10 -22.75
C LYS A 298 0.90 16.32 -23.24
N GLN A 299 1.31 15.26 -22.55
CA GLN A 299 2.44 14.42 -22.98
C GLN A 299 1.91 13.23 -23.79
N PRO A 300 2.13 13.18 -25.11
CA PRO A 300 1.65 12.10 -25.97
C PRO A 300 2.13 10.73 -25.48
N GLY A 301 3.34 10.66 -24.92
CA GLY A 301 3.90 9.44 -24.34
C GLY A 301 3.08 8.88 -23.17
N TYR A 302 2.61 9.71 -22.24
CA TYR A 302 1.79 9.24 -21.11
C TYR A 302 0.38 8.83 -21.55
N HIS A 303 -0.21 9.59 -22.47
CA HIS A 303 -1.49 9.24 -23.07
C HIS A 303 -1.40 7.87 -23.76
N TRP A 304 -0.34 7.66 -24.54
CA TRP A 304 -0.09 6.38 -25.20
C TRP A 304 0.11 5.24 -24.20
N VAL A 305 0.96 5.41 -23.18
CA VAL A 305 1.20 4.40 -22.14
C VAL A 305 -0.10 4.00 -21.46
N TYR A 306 -0.96 4.96 -21.11
CA TYR A 306 -2.22 4.64 -20.46
C TYR A 306 -3.18 3.86 -21.37
N PHE A 307 -3.48 4.39 -22.56
CA PHE A 307 -4.50 3.80 -23.44
C PHE A 307 -4.01 2.52 -24.13
N ASN A 308 -2.80 2.55 -24.68
CA ASN A 308 -2.28 1.44 -25.45
C ASN A 308 -1.57 0.44 -24.56
N LEU A 309 -0.64 0.85 -23.69
CA LEU A 309 0.12 -0.10 -22.86
C LEU A 309 -0.73 -0.67 -21.72
N LEU A 310 -1.29 0.14 -20.83
CA LEU A 310 -1.99 -0.35 -19.64
C LEU A 310 -3.39 -0.90 -19.97
N ARG A 311 -4.26 -0.06 -20.55
CA ARG A 311 -5.66 -0.43 -20.82
C ARG A 311 -5.76 -1.52 -21.90
N GLY A 312 -5.06 -1.33 -23.02
CA GLY A 312 -4.95 -2.35 -24.07
C GLY A 312 -4.42 -3.69 -23.54
N ASN A 313 -3.37 -3.70 -22.71
CA ASN A 313 -2.87 -4.96 -22.12
C ASN A 313 -3.91 -5.61 -21.21
N MET A 314 -4.64 -4.84 -20.40
CA MET A 314 -5.70 -5.41 -19.55
C MET A 314 -6.79 -6.09 -20.37
N GLU A 315 -7.19 -5.49 -21.49
CA GLU A 315 -8.20 -6.06 -22.40
C GLU A 315 -7.66 -7.33 -23.08
N THR A 316 -6.41 -7.33 -23.54
CA THR A 316 -5.75 -8.53 -24.11
C THR A 316 -5.56 -9.64 -23.07
N ILE A 317 -5.18 -9.31 -21.83
CA ILE A 317 -5.03 -10.28 -20.74
C ILE A 317 -6.38 -10.94 -20.41
N LYS A 318 -7.48 -10.17 -20.41
CA LYS A 318 -8.83 -10.71 -20.23
C LYS A 318 -9.25 -11.62 -21.39
N LYS A 319 -8.92 -11.26 -22.63
CA LYS A 319 -9.30 -12.03 -23.83
C LYS A 319 -8.45 -13.29 -24.02
N TYR A 320 -7.17 -13.25 -23.65
CA TYR A 320 -6.21 -14.35 -23.83
C TYR A 320 -5.45 -14.65 -22.52
N PRO A 321 -6.10 -15.24 -21.50
CA PRO A 321 -5.48 -15.47 -20.20
C PRO A 321 -4.32 -16.47 -20.26
N LYS A 322 -4.35 -17.44 -21.19
CA LYS A 322 -3.37 -18.54 -21.31
C LYS A 322 -2.06 -18.17 -22.03
N LEU A 323 -2.00 -17.04 -22.75
CA LEU A 323 -0.79 -16.64 -23.48
C LEU A 323 0.28 -16.06 -22.56
N THR A 324 1.55 -16.32 -22.88
CA THR A 324 2.70 -15.74 -22.18
C THR A 324 2.80 -14.23 -22.45
N PHE A 325 3.61 -13.52 -21.63
CA PHE A 325 3.84 -12.09 -21.82
C PHE A 325 4.43 -11.78 -23.20
N GLU A 326 5.39 -12.59 -23.65
CA GLU A 326 6.06 -12.41 -24.95
C GLU A 326 5.10 -12.61 -26.13
N GLN A 327 4.26 -13.66 -26.09
CA GLN A 327 3.25 -13.90 -27.12
C GLN A 327 2.27 -12.72 -27.22
N LYS A 328 1.84 -12.18 -26.08
CA LYS A 328 0.97 -10.98 -26.04
C LYS A 328 1.66 -9.75 -26.62
N MET A 329 2.95 -9.56 -26.35
CA MET A 329 3.73 -8.45 -26.90
C MET A 329 3.94 -8.59 -28.41
N GLN A 330 4.26 -9.79 -28.91
CA GLN A 330 4.42 -10.07 -30.34
C GLN A 330 3.12 -9.83 -31.10
N MET A 331 1.97 -10.29 -30.58
CA MET A 331 0.66 -10.02 -31.19
C MET A 331 0.33 -8.53 -31.28
N LYS A 332 0.80 -7.74 -30.31
CA LYS A 332 0.45 -6.32 -30.20
C LYS A 332 1.37 -5.41 -31.02
N LEU A 333 2.66 -5.71 -31.04
CA LEU A 333 3.69 -4.86 -31.64
C LEU A 333 4.17 -5.39 -32.99
N GLY A 334 3.94 -6.67 -33.31
CA GLY A 334 4.29 -7.32 -34.58
C GLY A 334 5.79 -7.34 -34.84
N THR A 335 6.17 -7.09 -36.10
CA THR A 335 7.56 -6.97 -36.59
C THR A 335 8.39 -5.97 -35.78
N SER A 336 7.74 -4.94 -35.21
CA SER A 336 8.44 -4.01 -34.33
C SER A 336 8.93 -4.67 -33.05
N TYR A 337 8.20 -5.63 -32.45
CA TYR A 337 8.66 -6.33 -31.25
C TYR A 337 9.91 -7.17 -31.54
N GLU A 338 9.94 -7.84 -32.68
CA GLU A 338 11.06 -8.66 -33.11
C GLU A 338 12.31 -7.81 -33.31
N TYR A 339 12.17 -6.62 -33.92
CA TYR A 339 13.26 -5.66 -34.03
C TYR A 339 13.76 -5.15 -32.67
N LEU A 340 12.86 -4.94 -31.69
CA LEU A 340 13.23 -4.56 -30.32
C LEU A 340 13.96 -5.69 -29.57
N LEU A 341 13.54 -6.94 -29.77
CA LEU A 341 14.26 -8.10 -29.23
C LEU A 341 15.63 -8.26 -29.87
N TYR A 342 15.73 -8.01 -31.17
CA TYR A 342 17.01 -8.00 -31.89
C TYR A 342 17.95 -6.92 -31.34
N LEU A 343 17.46 -5.66 -31.21
CA LEU A 343 18.18 -4.57 -30.53
C LEU A 343 18.67 -5.00 -29.16
N LYS A 344 17.85 -5.78 -28.45
CA LYS A 344 18.18 -6.28 -27.12
C LYS A 344 19.31 -7.30 -27.10
N GLN A 345 19.27 -8.25 -28.00
CA GLN A 345 20.26 -9.31 -28.10
C GLN A 345 21.59 -8.79 -28.66
N ALA A 346 21.55 -7.80 -29.55
CA ALA A 346 22.70 -7.26 -30.25
C ALA A 346 23.46 -6.17 -29.48
N THR A 347 22.99 -5.71 -28.31
CA THR A 347 23.60 -4.58 -27.59
C THR A 347 23.87 -4.85 -26.09
N PRO A 348 25.03 -4.38 -25.56
CA PRO A 348 25.40 -4.56 -24.15
C PRO A 348 24.56 -3.71 -23.20
N GLU A 349 24.72 -3.94 -21.89
CA GLU A 349 23.78 -3.41 -20.90
C GLU A 349 23.69 -1.89 -20.79
N ASN A 350 24.82 -1.25 -21.02
CA ASN A 350 25.07 0.17 -20.94
C ASN A 350 24.98 0.86 -22.32
N ALA A 351 24.49 0.18 -23.36
CA ALA A 351 24.42 0.75 -24.69
C ALA A 351 23.51 2.00 -24.75
N VAL A 352 24.05 3.05 -25.34
CA VAL A 352 23.32 4.24 -25.78
C VAL A 352 23.18 4.14 -27.30
N ILE A 353 21.94 3.98 -27.76
CA ILE A 353 21.62 3.66 -29.15
C ILE A 353 20.98 4.89 -29.79
N LEU A 354 21.60 5.37 -30.87
CA LEU A 354 21.00 6.38 -31.73
C LEU A 354 19.97 5.70 -32.63
N TYR A 355 18.72 6.13 -32.52
CA TYR A 355 17.58 5.55 -33.19
C TYR A 355 17.10 6.50 -34.31
N PRO A 356 16.83 5.98 -35.52
CA PRO A 356 16.33 6.79 -36.64
C PRO A 356 14.93 7.36 -36.33
N ASP A 357 14.57 8.47 -36.99
CA ASP A 357 13.30 9.15 -36.72
C ASP A 357 12.13 8.30 -37.24
N SER A 358 10.94 8.51 -36.68
CA SER A 358 9.75 7.69 -36.99
C SER A 358 9.38 7.69 -38.48
N LYS A 359 9.71 8.75 -39.22
CA LYS A 359 9.46 8.85 -40.67
C LYS A 359 10.20 7.79 -41.48
N ASP A 360 11.39 7.38 -41.04
CA ASP A 360 12.23 6.39 -41.75
C ASP A 360 11.61 4.99 -41.75
N PHE A 361 10.69 4.72 -40.81
CA PHE A 361 9.94 3.46 -40.72
C PHE A 361 8.69 3.43 -41.60
N HIS A 362 8.20 4.61 -42.01
CA HIS A 362 6.96 4.74 -42.78
C HIS A 362 7.17 4.80 -44.30
N GLU A 363 8.40 4.59 -44.77
CA GLU A 363 8.70 4.58 -46.20
C GLU A 363 7.98 3.44 -46.92
N LYS A 364 7.57 3.72 -48.16
CA LYS A 364 6.80 2.81 -49.01
C LYS A 364 7.62 1.54 -49.27
N GLY A 365 7.11 0.38 -48.82
CA GLY A 365 7.80 -0.91 -48.90
C GLY A 365 8.43 -1.36 -47.57
N SER A 366 8.42 -0.54 -46.52
CA SER A 366 8.93 -0.94 -45.21
C SER A 366 8.04 -2.00 -44.54
N PRO A 367 8.62 -3.04 -43.89
CA PRO A 367 7.87 -3.96 -43.05
C PRO A 367 7.38 -3.33 -41.72
N PHE A 368 7.71 -2.06 -41.45
CA PHE A 368 7.41 -1.34 -40.20
C PHE A 368 6.31 -0.27 -40.34
N THR A 369 5.19 -0.61 -41.00
CA THR A 369 4.14 0.34 -41.44
C THR A 369 3.30 1.00 -40.33
N GLN A 370 3.40 0.59 -39.06
CA GLN A 370 2.53 1.08 -37.98
C GLN A 370 3.11 2.29 -37.24
N ASN A 371 2.26 3.17 -36.70
CA ASN A 371 2.63 4.39 -35.99
C ASN A 371 3.66 4.11 -34.88
N ILE A 372 4.93 4.44 -35.13
CA ILE A 372 6.06 3.96 -34.33
C ILE A 372 6.41 4.87 -33.17
N ASP A 373 5.96 6.12 -33.16
CA ASP A 373 6.15 7.04 -32.02
C ASP A 373 5.66 6.41 -30.72
N ASN A 374 4.47 5.82 -30.82
CA ASN A 374 3.81 4.98 -29.84
C ASN A 374 4.68 3.78 -29.39
N LYS A 375 5.40 3.14 -30.30
CA LYS A 375 6.23 1.96 -30.05
C LYS A 375 7.62 2.32 -29.49
N ILE A 376 8.17 3.49 -29.83
CA ILE A 376 9.41 4.03 -29.24
C ILE A 376 9.20 4.29 -27.74
N TYR A 377 8.04 4.83 -27.35
CA TYR A 377 7.69 4.92 -25.92
C TYR A 377 7.58 3.53 -25.27
N ALA A 378 6.93 2.57 -25.94
CA ALA A 378 6.92 1.17 -25.48
C ALA A 378 8.34 0.65 -25.21
N THR A 379 9.26 0.98 -26.12
CA THR A 379 10.66 0.56 -26.05
C THR A 379 11.38 1.23 -24.89
N ARG A 380 11.24 2.55 -24.73
CA ARG A 380 11.80 3.29 -23.58
C ARG A 380 11.33 2.74 -22.22
N PHE A 381 10.09 2.24 -22.15
CA PHE A 381 9.51 1.69 -20.93
C PHE A 381 9.80 0.19 -20.71
N LEU A 382 9.85 -0.61 -21.78
CA LEU A 382 10.05 -2.07 -21.71
C LEU A 382 11.51 -2.47 -21.87
N TYR A 383 12.35 -1.58 -22.38
CA TYR A 383 13.74 -1.83 -22.68
C TYR A 383 14.63 -0.76 -22.01
N PRO A 384 15.34 -1.09 -20.91
CA PRO A 384 16.08 -0.12 -20.10
C PRO A 384 17.39 0.38 -20.74
N ARG A 385 17.53 0.31 -22.07
CA ARG A 385 18.64 0.95 -22.79
C ARG A 385 18.28 2.39 -23.12
N LYS A 386 19.29 3.26 -23.17
CA LYS A 386 19.08 4.66 -23.55
C LYS A 386 18.91 4.74 -25.06
N LEU A 387 17.69 5.06 -25.51
CA LEU A 387 17.37 5.31 -26.92
C LEU A 387 17.28 6.82 -27.17
N ILE A 388 18.14 7.34 -28.03
CA ILE A 388 18.21 8.75 -28.41
C ILE A 388 17.65 8.87 -29.83
N LEU A 389 16.66 9.74 -30.04
CA LEU A 389 16.14 10.05 -31.37
C LEU A 389 17.06 11.04 -32.10
N GLU A 390 17.03 11.05 -33.43
CA GLU A 390 17.85 12.01 -34.20
C GLU A 390 17.47 13.46 -33.88
N SER A 391 16.17 13.72 -33.69
CA SER A 391 15.66 15.02 -33.19
C SER A 391 16.23 15.42 -31.82
N GLU A 392 16.54 14.47 -30.94
CA GLU A 392 17.11 14.70 -29.60
C GLU A 392 18.65 14.79 -29.61
N ARG A 393 19.31 14.29 -30.66
CA ARG A 393 20.79 14.27 -30.78
C ARG A 393 21.39 15.67 -30.79
N LYS A 394 20.72 16.66 -31.40
CA LYS A 394 21.27 18.02 -31.57
C LYS A 394 21.17 18.87 -30.29
N THR A 395 20.26 18.55 -29.39
CA THR A 395 19.91 19.35 -28.21
C THR A 395 20.06 18.59 -26.88
N GLY A 396 20.30 17.29 -26.93
CA GLY A 396 20.29 16.40 -25.78
C GLY A 396 21.61 16.29 -25.02
N LYS A 397 21.50 16.06 -23.70
CA LYS A 397 22.61 15.86 -22.75
C LYS A 397 23.53 14.66 -23.08
N TYR A 398 23.11 13.76 -23.96
CA TYR A 398 23.75 12.45 -24.20
C TYR A 398 24.38 12.31 -25.60
N LYS A 399 24.56 13.42 -26.33
CA LYS A 399 25.11 13.44 -27.69
C LYS A 399 26.47 12.72 -27.79
N ASP A 400 27.32 12.90 -26.77
CA ASP A 400 28.68 12.35 -26.75
C ASP A 400 28.77 10.95 -26.10
N GLU A 401 27.64 10.43 -25.60
CA GLU A 401 27.57 9.09 -24.99
C GLU A 401 27.08 8.01 -25.97
N ILE A 402 26.80 8.35 -27.24
CA ILE A 402 26.28 7.38 -28.23
C ILE A 402 27.33 6.29 -28.47
N THR A 403 26.90 5.04 -28.42
CA THR A 403 27.76 3.86 -28.59
C THR A 403 27.38 3.03 -29.81
N HIS A 404 26.10 3.02 -30.18
CA HIS A 404 25.57 2.21 -31.28
C HIS A 404 24.59 3.03 -32.12
N VAL A 405 24.41 2.66 -33.38
CA VAL A 405 23.43 3.22 -34.30
C VAL A 405 22.49 2.10 -34.74
N ALA A 406 21.18 2.31 -34.58
CA ALA A 406 20.16 1.44 -35.13
C ALA A 406 19.96 1.79 -36.61
N ILE A 407 20.02 0.79 -37.47
CA ILE A 407 19.78 0.88 -38.91
C ILE A 407 18.42 0.27 -39.23
N VAL A 408 17.62 1.00 -39.99
CA VAL A 408 16.31 0.55 -40.44
C VAL A 408 16.06 0.98 -41.88
N ASN A 409 15.65 0.03 -42.73
CA ASN A 409 15.43 0.22 -44.15
C ASN A 409 16.68 0.83 -44.85
N GLY A 410 17.89 0.46 -44.40
CA GLY A 410 19.15 1.00 -44.92
C GLY A 410 19.52 2.41 -44.43
N LYS A 411 18.67 3.06 -43.62
CA LYS A 411 18.96 4.39 -43.05
C LYS A 411 19.69 4.31 -41.72
N GLY A 412 20.68 5.18 -41.52
CA GLY A 412 21.54 5.25 -40.33
C GLY A 412 22.99 4.86 -40.59
N THR A 413 23.30 4.30 -41.78
CA THR A 413 24.67 3.96 -42.21
C THR A 413 25.54 5.20 -42.35
N GLU A 414 24.96 6.33 -42.74
CA GLU A 414 25.63 7.62 -42.89
C GLU A 414 26.19 8.20 -41.57
N LYS A 415 25.81 7.60 -40.44
CA LYS A 415 26.23 8.03 -39.09
C LYS A 415 27.35 7.17 -38.52
N LEU A 416 27.75 6.12 -39.23
CA LEU A 416 28.87 5.27 -38.87
C LEU A 416 30.17 5.86 -39.43
N PRO A 417 31.30 5.77 -38.71
CA PRO A 417 32.58 6.25 -39.21
C PRO A 417 33.24 5.28 -40.22
N TYR A 418 32.50 4.26 -40.69
CA TYR A 418 32.97 3.24 -41.61
C TYR A 418 31.87 2.87 -42.62
N PRO A 419 32.23 2.41 -43.82
CA PRO A 419 31.27 2.01 -44.84
C PRO A 419 30.54 0.73 -44.43
N VAL A 420 29.24 0.67 -44.71
CA VAL A 420 28.39 -0.50 -44.54
C VAL A 420 27.82 -0.87 -45.91
N ASP A 421 27.68 -2.17 -46.17
CA ASP A 421 27.08 -2.68 -47.41
C ASP A 421 25.70 -2.03 -47.66
N THR A 422 25.48 -1.61 -48.90
CA THR A 422 24.22 -1.03 -49.36
C THR A 422 23.04 -2.01 -49.27
N GLU A 423 23.31 -3.32 -49.22
CA GLU A 423 22.28 -4.34 -49.02
C GLU A 423 21.86 -4.51 -47.55
N PHE A 424 22.54 -3.86 -46.61
CA PHE A 424 22.23 -3.98 -45.18
C PHE A 424 20.95 -3.21 -44.81
N GLN A 425 19.81 -3.89 -44.84
CA GLN A 425 18.51 -3.26 -44.63
C GLN A 425 18.21 -2.95 -43.16
N HIS A 426 18.58 -3.82 -42.21
CA HIS A 426 18.24 -3.62 -40.79
C HIS A 426 19.30 -4.21 -39.87
N GLY A 427 19.61 -3.49 -38.80
CA GLY A 427 20.46 -4.01 -37.75
C GLY A 427 20.88 -2.95 -36.75
N VAL A 428 21.84 -3.27 -35.88
CA VAL A 428 22.36 -2.34 -34.87
C VAL A 428 23.86 -2.52 -34.82
N LEU A 429 24.58 -1.44 -35.08
CA LEU A 429 26.03 -1.49 -35.23
C LEU A 429 26.71 -0.54 -34.25
N PRO A 430 27.87 -0.91 -33.67
CA PRO A 430 28.62 -0.03 -32.78
C PRO A 430 29.30 1.10 -33.56
N LEU A 431 29.42 2.29 -32.97
CA LEU A 431 30.10 3.43 -33.62
C LEU A 431 31.59 3.19 -33.79
N LYS A 432 32.21 2.44 -32.90
CA LYS A 432 33.59 1.95 -33.08
C LYS A 432 33.47 0.49 -33.47
N PRO A 433 33.99 0.06 -34.63
CA PRO A 433 33.96 -1.35 -34.99
C PRO A 433 34.67 -2.13 -33.89
N GLN A 434 34.04 -3.19 -33.40
CA GLN A 434 34.77 -4.18 -32.63
C GLN A 434 35.73 -4.84 -33.63
N THR A 435 37.02 -4.52 -33.54
CA THR A 435 38.07 -5.27 -34.23
C THR A 435 37.88 -6.72 -33.84
N LYS A 436 37.33 -7.52 -34.77
CA LYS A 436 37.29 -8.97 -34.65
C LYS A 436 38.65 -9.55 -34.96
#